data_AF-A0A965EV20-F1
#
_entry.id   AF-A0A965EV20-F1
#
_cell.length_a   1.000
_cell.length_b   1.000
_cell.length_c   1.000
_cell.angle_alpha   90.00
_cell.angle_beta   90.00
_cell.angle_gamma   90.00
#
_symmetry.space_group_name_H-M   'P 1'
#
loop_
_entity.id
_entity.type
_entity.pdbx_description
1 polymer ?
#
loop_
_entity_poly.entity_id
_entity_poly.type
_entity_poly.pdbx_seq_one_letter_code
_entity_poly.pdbx_strand_id
1 'polypeptide(L)'
;MFVTTTQVKTITGKVVNASLVERAQYAIEAYVGKFEADVEDTKDLEILKRATAYQAAYMLNNEDIVFEQMAVSTTMQNDASTTFKAGDKVSPFIAPMAVMMCDKLSFMRARSIYTGKMSQTTASSDWRTI
;
A
#
# COMPACT_ATOMS: atom_id res chain seq x y z
N MET A 1 13.84 1.37 -9.87
CA MET A 1 13.90 1.25 -8.41
C MET A 1 13.30 2.52 -7.79
N PHE A 2 12.37 2.43 -6.84
CA PHE A 2 11.65 3.61 -6.31
C PHE A 2 12.52 4.62 -5.54
N VAL A 3 13.60 4.15 -4.90
CA VAL A 3 14.44 4.99 -4.04
C VAL A 3 15.89 4.55 -4.10
N THR A 4 16.83 5.49 -4.00
CA THR A 4 18.28 5.20 -3.90
C THR A 4 18.76 5.23 -2.45
N THR A 5 19.90 4.59 -2.15
CA THR A 5 20.50 4.58 -0.80
C THR A 5 20.74 5.99 -0.26
N THR A 6 21.18 6.93 -1.10
CA THR A 6 21.32 8.35 -0.73
C THR A 6 19.98 8.96 -0.34
N GLN A 7 18.91 8.69 -1.10
CA GLN A 7 17.57 9.20 -0.79
C GLN A 7 17.00 8.57 0.48
N VAL A 8 17.28 7.29 0.76
CA VAL A 8 16.90 6.66 2.04
C VAL A 8 17.56 7.39 3.20
N LYS A 9 18.86 7.71 3.10
CA LYS A 9 19.57 8.51 4.10
C LYS A 9 18.94 9.90 4.27
N THR A 10 18.56 10.56 3.19
CA THR A 10 17.88 11.87 3.26
C THR A 10 16.51 11.79 3.94
N ILE A 11 15.72 10.74 3.67
CA ILE A 11 14.34 10.61 4.18
C ILE A 11 14.31 10.12 5.63
N THR A 12 15.20 9.18 5.99
CA THR A 12 15.12 8.45 7.27
C THR A 12 16.30 8.72 8.20
N GLY A 13 17.37 9.34 7.70
CA GLY A 13 18.63 9.52 8.44
C GLY A 13 19.47 8.25 8.57
N LYS A 14 19.02 7.11 8.03
CA LYS A 14 19.70 5.81 8.15
C LYS A 14 20.52 5.49 6.91
N VAL A 15 21.69 4.88 7.11
CA VAL A 15 22.53 4.37 6.03
C VAL A 15 22.18 2.91 5.82
N VAL A 16 21.73 2.57 4.61
CA VAL A 16 21.33 1.22 4.20
C VAL A 16 22.17 0.75 3.03
N ASN A 17 22.34 -0.57 2.89
CA ASN A 17 22.99 -1.18 1.73
C ASN A 17 22.02 -1.24 0.53
N ALA A 18 22.54 -1.25 -0.70
CA ALA A 18 21.75 -1.38 -1.93
C ALA A 18 20.89 -2.66 -1.94
N SER A 19 21.46 -3.79 -1.53
CA SER A 19 20.72 -5.07 -1.45
C SER A 19 19.50 -4.99 -0.51
N LEU A 20 19.59 -4.19 0.54
CA LEU A 20 18.50 -4.00 1.50
C LEU A 20 17.39 -3.11 0.91
N VAL A 21 17.75 -2.14 0.08
CA VAL A 21 16.79 -1.31 -0.67
C VAL A 21 16.03 -2.14 -1.71
N GLU A 22 16.71 -3.05 -2.42
CA GLU A 22 16.06 -3.95 -3.39
C GLU A 22 15.05 -4.87 -2.71
N ARG A 23 15.43 -5.48 -1.57
CA ARG A 23 14.52 -6.30 -0.76
C ARG A 23 13.34 -5.51 -0.21
N ALA A 24 13.59 -4.28 0.23
CA ALA A 24 12.52 -3.38 0.69
C ALA A 24 11.56 -3.00 -0.44
N GLN A 25 12.05 -2.78 -1.66
CA GLN A 25 11.20 -2.57 -2.84
C GLN A 25 10.32 -3.79 -3.10
N TYR A 26 10.90 -5.00 -3.09
CA TYR A 26 10.15 -6.23 -3.28
C TYR A 26 9.02 -6.40 -2.24
N ALA A 27 9.30 -6.12 -0.97
CA ALA A 27 8.30 -6.18 0.10
C ALA A 27 7.15 -5.17 -0.10
N ILE A 28 7.47 -3.95 -0.57
CA ILE A 28 6.45 -2.93 -0.87
C ILE A 28 5.62 -3.31 -2.10
N GLU A 29 6.25 -3.81 -3.17
CA GLU A 29 5.54 -4.26 -4.37
C GLU A 29 4.61 -5.44 -4.06
N ALA A 30 5.07 -6.40 -3.24
CA ALA A 30 4.23 -7.50 -2.75
C ALA A 30 3.06 -7.01 -1.89
N TYR A 31 3.28 -5.99 -1.05
CA TYR A 31 2.24 -5.42 -0.21
C TYR A 31 1.17 -4.66 -1.01
N VAL A 32 1.63 -3.84 -1.96
CA VAL A 32 0.79 -2.93 -2.75
C VAL A 32 0.13 -3.65 -3.93
N GLY A 33 0.71 -4.75 -4.40
CA GLY A 33 0.20 -5.56 -5.52
C GLY A 33 0.42 -4.92 -6.89
N LYS A 34 1.39 -4.01 -7.02
CA LYS A 34 1.79 -3.37 -8.28
C LYS A 34 3.30 -3.24 -8.37
N PHE A 35 3.86 -3.45 -9.56
CA PHE A 35 5.27 -3.22 -9.83
C PHE A 35 5.51 -1.75 -10.16
N GLU A 36 6.75 -1.30 -9.99
CA GLU A 36 7.17 0.05 -10.38
C GLU A 36 6.82 0.41 -11.83
N ALA A 37 6.92 -0.56 -12.75
CA ALA A 37 6.60 -0.36 -14.16
C ALA A 37 5.12 -0.03 -14.41
N ASP A 38 4.23 -0.39 -13.49
CA ASP A 38 2.77 -0.22 -13.61
C ASP A 38 2.25 1.06 -12.93
N VAL A 39 3.14 1.86 -12.33
CA VAL A 39 2.79 3.09 -11.61
C VAL A 39 3.19 4.31 -12.45
N GLU A 40 2.21 4.87 -13.16
CA GLU A 40 2.43 6.03 -14.04
C GLU A 40 2.27 7.38 -13.31
N ASP A 41 1.49 7.41 -12.22
CA ASP A 41 1.24 8.66 -11.49
C ASP A 41 2.47 9.07 -10.68
N THR A 42 3.04 10.23 -11.04
CA THR A 42 4.17 10.87 -10.35
C THR A 42 3.94 11.04 -8.84
N LYS A 43 2.70 11.28 -8.40
CA LYS A 43 2.36 11.43 -6.99
C LYS A 43 2.44 10.10 -6.25
N ASP A 44 1.96 9.03 -6.87
CA ASP A 44 2.04 7.68 -6.30
C ASP A 44 3.50 7.21 -6.25
N LEU A 45 4.32 7.54 -7.26
CA LEU A 45 5.77 7.28 -7.25
C LEU A 45 6.49 7.96 -6.08
N GLU A 46 6.15 9.22 -5.76
CA GLU A 46 6.72 9.89 -4.59
C GLU A 46 6.32 9.24 -3.26
N ILE A 47 5.07 8.76 -3.17
CA ILE A 47 4.57 8.05 -2.00
C ILE A 47 5.31 6.71 -1.85
N LEU A 48 5.44 5.94 -2.93
CA LEU A 48 6.15 4.66 -2.96
C LEU A 48 7.64 4.82 -2.64
N LYS A 49 8.28 5.91 -3.10
CA LYS A 49 9.65 6.27 -2.73
C LYS A 49 9.80 6.41 -1.20
N ARG A 50 8.88 7.12 -0.55
CA ARG A 50 8.91 7.30 0.92
C ARG A 50 8.60 5.98 1.64
N ALA A 51 7.62 5.22 1.16
CA ALA A 51 7.26 3.92 1.74
C ALA A 51 8.44 2.93 1.68
N THR A 52 9.12 2.84 0.53
CA THR A 52 10.31 2.00 0.34
C THR A 52 11.47 2.45 1.23
N ALA A 53 11.66 3.76 1.41
CA ALA A 53 12.68 4.28 2.33
C ALA A 53 12.41 3.88 3.80
N TYR A 54 11.16 3.96 4.26
CA TYR A 54 10.80 3.54 5.61
C TYR A 54 10.92 2.02 5.80
N GLN A 55 10.55 1.24 4.78
CA GLN A 55 10.74 -0.21 4.81
C GLN A 55 12.21 -0.58 4.90
N ALA A 56 13.08 0.06 4.11
CA ALA A 56 14.52 -0.16 4.18
C ALA A 56 15.10 0.23 5.55
N ALA A 57 14.66 1.34 6.14
CA ALA A 57 15.10 1.71 7.49
C ALA A 57 14.62 0.75 8.57
N TYR A 58 13.44 0.15 8.40
CA TYR A 58 12.87 -0.84 9.33
C TYR A 58 13.61 -2.18 9.26
N MET A 59 13.94 -2.63 8.05
CA MET A 59 14.65 -3.90 7.82
C MET A 59 16.10 -3.89 8.31
N LEU A 60 16.70 -2.73 8.55
CA LEU A 60 18.10 -2.61 9.00
C LEU A 60 18.40 -3.36 10.30
N ASN A 61 17.41 -3.50 11.20
CA ASN A 61 17.60 -4.22 12.47
C ASN A 61 16.97 -5.62 12.49
N ASN A 62 16.11 -5.96 11.53
CA ASN A 62 15.20 -7.12 11.58
C ASN A 62 15.03 -7.82 10.23
N GLU A 63 16.08 -7.84 9.40
CA GLU A 63 16.00 -8.28 7.99
C GLU A 63 15.48 -9.71 7.83
N ASP A 64 15.99 -10.65 8.62
CA ASP A 64 15.63 -12.07 8.54
C ASP A 64 14.16 -12.31 8.95
N ILE A 65 13.71 -11.66 10.03
CA ILE A 65 12.35 -11.78 10.56
C ILE A 65 11.32 -11.28 9.54
N VAL A 66 11.62 -10.18 8.86
CA VAL A 66 10.72 -9.59 7.85
C VAL A 66 10.58 -10.51 6.64
N PHE A 67 11.67 -11.15 6.20
CA PHE A 67 11.64 -12.00 5.01
C PHE A 67 10.96 -13.35 5.27
N GLU A 68 11.18 -13.95 6.44
CA GLU A 68 10.48 -15.19 6.85
C GLU A 68 8.96 -14.96 6.95
N GLN A 69 8.54 -13.83 7.52
CA GLN A 69 7.12 -13.50 7.67
C GLN A 69 6.42 -13.17 6.36
N MET A 70 7.14 -12.69 5.35
CA MET A 70 6.59 -12.40 4.03
C MET A 70 6.16 -13.69 3.29
N ALA A 71 6.79 -14.83 3.58
CA ALA A 71 6.40 -16.14 3.06
C ALA A 71 5.17 -16.74 3.78
N VAL A 72 4.77 -16.19 4.93
CA VAL A 72 3.65 -16.69 5.73
C VAL A 72 2.35 -16.05 5.25
N SER A 73 1.58 -16.77 4.44
CA SER A 73 0.28 -16.29 3.91
C SER A 73 -0.86 -16.36 4.94
N THR A 74 -0.73 -17.25 5.94
CA THR A 74 -1.74 -17.48 6.97
C THR A 74 -1.05 -17.74 8.31
N THR A 75 -1.39 -16.97 9.34
CA THR A 75 -1.01 -17.28 10.72
C THR A 75 -2.25 -17.75 11.48
N MET A 76 -2.14 -18.88 12.16
CA MET A 76 -3.19 -19.42 13.02
C MET A 76 -2.78 -19.27 14.48
N GLN A 77 -3.60 -18.59 15.27
CA GLN A 77 -3.43 -18.55 16.72
C GLN A 77 -4.80 -18.77 17.37
N ASN A 78 -4.92 -19.86 18.14
CA ASN A 78 -6.08 -20.17 18.99
C ASN A 78 -7.44 -20.10 18.25
N ASP A 79 -7.61 -20.95 17.22
CA ASP A 79 -8.77 -21.04 16.31
C ASP A 79 -9.09 -19.83 15.43
N ALA A 80 -8.38 -18.71 15.57
CA ALA A 80 -8.44 -17.60 14.63
C ALA A 80 -7.35 -17.76 13.56
N SER A 81 -7.77 -17.83 12.29
CA SER A 81 -6.86 -17.75 11.14
C SER A 81 -6.90 -16.34 10.56
N THR A 82 -5.76 -15.67 10.54
CA THR A 82 -5.60 -14.40 9.80
C THR A 82 -4.91 -14.71 8.49
N THR A 83 -5.63 -14.53 7.38
CA THR A 83 -5.05 -14.59 6.04
C THR A 83 -4.60 -13.18 5.67
N PHE A 84 -3.31 -13.00 5.44
CA PHE A 84 -2.79 -11.71 5.01
C PHE A 84 -3.10 -11.52 3.52
N LYS A 85 -4.01 -10.59 3.21
CA LYS A 85 -4.27 -10.15 1.83
C LYS A 85 -3.37 -8.96 1.50
N ALA A 86 -3.02 -8.80 0.23
CA ALA A 86 -2.33 -7.61 -0.24
C ALA A 86 -3.13 -6.35 0.14
N GLY A 87 -2.46 -5.34 0.68
CA GLY A 87 -3.07 -4.10 1.17
C GLY A 87 -3.76 -4.18 2.54
N ASP A 88 -3.67 -5.30 3.26
CA ASP A 88 -4.24 -5.39 4.61
C ASP A 88 -3.44 -4.54 5.62
N LYS A 89 -4.13 -3.95 6.60
CA LYS A 89 -3.51 -3.02 7.57
C LYS A 89 -2.67 -3.74 8.64
N VAL A 90 -2.84 -5.06 8.76
CA VAL A 90 -2.26 -5.91 9.82
C VAL A 90 -1.11 -6.77 9.28
N SER A 91 -0.39 -6.32 8.24
CA SER A 91 0.75 -7.07 7.73
C SER A 91 1.96 -6.96 8.68
N PRO A 92 2.46 -8.07 9.27
CA PRO A 92 3.54 -8.05 10.26
C PRO A 92 4.92 -7.75 9.64
N PHE A 93 5.09 -8.00 8.34
CA PHE A 93 6.37 -7.85 7.63
C PHE A 93 6.63 -6.43 7.09
N ILE A 94 5.65 -5.52 7.21
CA ILE A 94 5.74 -4.19 6.61
C ILE A 94 5.90 -3.13 7.70
N ALA A 95 6.70 -2.10 7.45
CA ALA A 95 6.92 -1.01 8.39
C ALA A 95 5.61 -0.25 8.64
N PRO A 96 5.25 0.07 9.89
CA PRO A 96 4.02 0.81 10.19
C PRO A 96 3.92 2.16 9.45
N MET A 97 5.04 2.88 9.31
CA MET A 97 5.07 4.12 8.53
C MET A 97 4.88 3.89 7.03
N ALA A 98 5.34 2.75 6.50
CA ALA A 98 5.12 2.39 5.10
C ALA A 98 3.64 2.14 4.84
N VAL A 99 2.93 1.45 5.75
CA VAL A 99 1.46 1.26 5.66
C VAL A 99 0.73 2.59 5.60
N MET A 100 1.07 3.53 6.49
CA MET A 100 0.46 4.85 6.52
C MET A 100 0.71 5.66 5.24
N MET A 101 1.84 5.42 4.57
CA MET A 101 2.11 6.03 3.27
C MET A 101 1.32 5.36 2.15
N CYS A 102 1.29 4.02 2.12
CA CYS A 102 0.58 3.25 1.10
C CYS A 102 -0.94 3.50 1.11
N ASP A 103 -1.55 3.81 2.26
CA ASP A 103 -2.99 4.18 2.36
C ASP A 103 -3.35 5.43 1.52
N LYS A 104 -2.35 6.25 1.14
CA LYS A 104 -2.52 7.45 0.33
C LYS A 104 -2.45 7.20 -1.18
N LEU A 105 -2.16 5.96 -1.61
CA LEU A 105 -2.05 5.60 -3.01
C LEU A 105 -3.41 5.68 -3.72
N SER A 106 -3.41 6.22 -4.92
CA SER A 106 -4.63 6.49 -5.70
C SER A 106 -5.46 5.23 -6.03
N PHE A 107 -4.81 4.07 -6.03
CA PHE A 107 -5.38 2.78 -6.42
C PHE A 107 -5.64 1.82 -5.25
N MET A 108 -5.16 2.14 -4.04
CA MET A 108 -5.52 1.38 -2.83
C MET A 108 -6.87 1.85 -2.25
N ARG A 109 -7.26 3.09 -2.50
CA ARG A 109 -8.52 3.65 -2.00
C ARG A 109 -9.71 3.09 -2.79
N ALA A 110 -10.67 2.48 -2.09
CA ALA A 110 -11.94 2.10 -2.68
C ALA A 110 -12.66 3.34 -3.23
N ARG A 111 -12.89 3.37 -4.54
CA ARG A 111 -13.70 4.41 -5.18
C ARG A 111 -15.17 4.02 -5.00
N SER A 112 -15.91 4.82 -4.25
CA SER A 112 -17.37 4.69 -4.23
C SER A 112 -17.89 5.05 -5.61
N ILE A 113 -18.46 4.08 -6.32
CA ILE A 113 -19.17 4.34 -7.57
C ILE A 113 -20.60 4.68 -7.16
N TYR A 114 -20.97 5.95 -7.35
CA TYR A 114 -22.33 6.39 -7.08
C TYR A 114 -23.28 5.74 -8.11
N THR A 115 -23.97 4.68 -7.69
CA THR A 115 -25.04 4.03 -8.46
C THR A 115 -26.39 4.68 -8.12
N GLY A 116 -26.51 6.00 -8.34
CA GLY A 116 -27.79 6.70 -8.26
C GLY A 116 -28.57 6.65 -9.57
N LYS A 117 -29.83 7.08 -9.55
CA LYS A 117 -30.64 7.18 -10.78
C LYS A 117 -30.13 8.34 -11.64
N MET A 118 -29.74 8.04 -12.88
CA MET A 118 -29.10 8.97 -13.83
C MET A 118 -29.95 10.19 -14.22
N SER A 119 -31.26 10.12 -14.01
CA SER A 119 -32.19 11.24 -13.98
C SER A 119 -33.52 10.67 -13.48
N GLN A 120 -34.10 11.26 -12.43
CA GLN A 120 -35.53 11.11 -12.20
C GLN A 120 -36.19 12.39 -12.67
N THR A 121 -36.65 12.42 -13.92
CA THR A 121 -37.73 13.32 -14.28
C THR A 121 -38.94 12.87 -13.47
N THR A 122 -39.16 13.50 -12.31
CA THR A 122 -40.46 13.42 -11.65
C THR A 122 -41.45 14.07 -12.60
N ALA A 123 -42.23 13.24 -13.32
CA ALA A 123 -43.42 13.72 -13.98
C ALA A 123 -44.32 14.30 -12.88
N SER A 124 -44.43 15.63 -12.81
CA SER A 124 -45.43 16.24 -11.95
C SER A 124 -46.79 15.80 -12.48
N SER A 125 -47.57 15.05 -11.71
CA SER A 125 -48.99 14.88 -12.04
C SER A 125 -49.67 16.22 -11.81
N ASP A 126 -49.95 16.94 -12.89
CA ASP A 126 -50.79 18.13 -12.82
C ASP A 126 -52.21 17.68 -12.48
N TRP A 127 -52.69 18.04 -11.29
CA TRP A 127 -54.01 17.68 -10.78
C TRP A 127 -55.16 18.30 -11.61
N ARG A 128 -54.84 19.15 -12.59
CA ARG A 128 -55.79 19.78 -13.52
C ARG A 128 -56.13 18.95 -14.76
N THR A 129 -55.52 17.78 -14.95
CA THR A 129 -55.79 16.86 -16.07
C THR A 129 -56.29 15.50 -15.57
N ILE A 130 -57.43 15.50 -14.87
CA ILE A 130 -58.28 14.32 -14.67
C ILE A 130 -59.70 14.68 -15.11
#